data_AF-X1U3M5-F1
#
_entry.id   AF-X1U3M5-F1
#
_cell.length_a   1.000
_cell.length_b   1.000
_cell.length_c   1.000
_cell.angle_alpha   90.00
_cell.angle_beta   90.00
_cell.angle_gamma   90.00
#
_symmetry.space_group_name_H-M   'P 1'
#
loop_
_entity.id
_entity.type
_entity.pdbx_description
1 polymer ?
#
loop_
_entity_poly.entity_id
_entity_poly.type
_entity_poly.pdbx_seq_one_letter_code
_entity_poly.pdbx_strand_id
1 'polypeptide(L)' 'MAMVDMTGQPRSDEELQEAIDCVKTVMVKHSTVLPLFTVHALTILDCLRELQNFRRLLEQ' A
#
# COMPACT_ATOMS: atom_id res chain seq x y z
N MET A 1 16.91 13.57 -13.38
CA MET A 1 16.85 12.38 -12.50
C MET A 1 15.87 12.69 -11.39
N ALA A 2 14.69 12.06 -11.41
CA ALA A 2 13.74 12.21 -10.31
C ALA A 2 14.38 11.62 -9.05
N MET A 3 14.54 12.42 -7.99
CA MET A 3 15.00 11.91 -6.69
C MET A 3 14.12 10.73 -6.32
N VAL A 4 14.71 9.55 -6.11
CA VAL A 4 14.02 8.46 -5.41
C VAL A 4 14.03 8.86 -3.94
N ASP A 5 12.91 9.41 -3.48
CA ASP A 5 12.63 9.65 -2.09
C ASP A 5 12.86 8.34 -1.31
N MET A 6 13.93 8.36 -0.52
CA MET A 6 14.40 7.23 0.29
C MET A 6 13.42 6.89 1.43
N THR A 7 12.37 7.70 1.65
CA THR A 7 11.32 7.39 2.62
C THR A 7 10.46 6.20 2.19
N GLY A 8 10.44 5.85 0.90
CA GLY A 8 9.56 4.81 0.36
C GLY A 8 8.07 5.16 0.49
N GLN A 9 7.73 6.41 0.80
CA GLN A 9 6.35 6.86 0.88
C GLN A 9 5.82 7.18 -0.53
N PRO A 10 4.60 6.76 -0.86
CA PRO A 10 3.97 7.17 -2.11
C PRO A 10 3.83 8.69 -2.14
N ARG A 11 4.14 9.35 -3.24
CA ARG A 11 4.20 10.83 -3.34
C ARG A 11 2.90 11.48 -3.77
N SER A 12 1.99 10.68 -4.28
CA SER A 12 0.65 11.07 -4.70
C SER A 12 -0.37 10.03 -4.26
N ASP A 13 -1.64 10.37 -4.35
CA ASP A 13 -2.73 9.42 -4.13
C ASP A 13 -2.80 8.33 -5.21
N GLU A 14 -2.30 8.64 -6.41
CA GLU A 14 -2.15 7.67 -7.50
C GLU A 14 -1.09 6.62 -7.15
N GLU A 15 0.11 7.04 -6.70
CA GLU A 15 1.16 6.11 -6.24
C GLU A 15 0.69 5.26 -5.03
N LEU A 16 -0.12 5.85 -4.15
CA LEU A 16 -0.69 5.14 -3.01
C LEU A 16 -1.70 4.08 -3.44
N GLN A 17 -2.54 4.40 -4.43
CA GLN A 17 -3.51 3.47 -5.00
C GLN A 17 -2.81 2.32 -5.75
N GLU A 18 -1.73 2.61 -6.49
CA GLU A 18 -0.90 1.60 -7.15
C GLU A 18 -0.27 0.63 -6.13
N ALA A 19 0.23 1.13 -4.99
CA ALA A 19 0.77 0.30 -3.92
C ALA A 19 -0.30 -0.64 -3.33
N ILE A 20 -1.52 -0.12 -3.10
CA ILE A 20 -2.67 -0.92 -2.63
C ILE A 20 -3.00 -2.05 -3.62
N ASP A 21 -3.04 -1.75 -4.92
CA ASP A 21 -3.43 -2.71 -5.93
C ASP A 21 -2.34 -3.75 -6.21
N CYS A 22 -1.07 -3.38 -6.03
CA CYS A 22 0.06 -4.31 -6.02
C CYS A 22 -0.09 -5.36 -4.91
N VAL A 23 -0.36 -4.93 -3.67
CA VAL A 23 -0.56 -5.83 -2.52
C VAL A 23 -1.71 -6.80 -2.78
N LYS A 24 -2.86 -6.30 -3.28
CA LYS A 24 -4.00 -7.16 -3.65
C LYS A 24 -3.63 -8.19 -4.71
N THR A 25 -2.87 -7.81 -5.72
CA THR A 25 -2.46 -8.71 -6.81
C THR A 25 -1.56 -9.83 -6.30
N VAL A 26 -0.61 -9.51 -5.41
CA VAL A 26 0.27 -10.50 -4.77
C VAL A 26 -0.54 -11.48 -3.92
N MET A 27 -1.52 -10.97 -3.15
CA MET A 27 -2.42 -11.80 -2.34
C MET A 27 -3.22 -12.80 -3.18
N VAL A 28 -3.67 -12.40 -4.39
CA VAL A 28 -4.42 -13.30 -5.29
C VAL A 28 -3.51 -14.34 -5.96
N LYS A 29 -2.31 -13.94 -6.41
CA LYS A 29 -1.42 -14.83 -7.19
C LYS A 29 -0.74 -15.92 -6.37
N HIS A 30 -0.57 -15.74 -5.05
CA HIS A 30 0.21 -16.66 -4.21
C HIS A 30 -0.63 -17.38 -3.14
N SER A 31 -1.91 -17.63 -3.42
CA SER A 31 -2.92 -18.14 -2.47
C SER A 31 -2.54 -19.40 -1.68
N THR A 32 -1.54 -20.15 -2.11
CA THR A 32 -1.01 -21.36 -1.47
C THR A 32 0.15 -21.11 -0.50
N VAL A 33 0.85 -19.98 -0.57
CA VAL A 33 1.92 -19.57 0.36
C VAL A 33 1.32 -18.76 1.55
N LEU A 34 0.00 -18.61 1.57
CA LEU A 34 -0.65 -17.40 2.01
C LEU A 34 -0.95 -17.25 3.51
N PRO A 35 -1.08 -18.24 4.43
CA PRO A 35 -1.55 -17.91 5.78
C PRO A 35 -0.68 -16.88 6.53
N LEU A 36 0.65 -16.99 6.42
CA LEU A 36 1.59 -16.04 7.02
C LEU A 36 1.71 -14.73 6.23
N PHE A 37 1.77 -14.81 4.90
CA PHE A 37 1.86 -13.62 4.05
C PHE A 37 0.55 -12.84 3.94
N THR A 38 -0.60 -13.49 4.10
CA THR A 38 -1.94 -12.85 4.11
C THR A 38 -2.04 -11.95 5.31
N VAL A 39 -1.63 -12.41 6.50
CA VAL A 39 -1.71 -11.59 7.73
C VAL A 39 -0.84 -10.34 7.57
N HIS A 40 0.40 -10.49 7.11
CA HIS A 40 1.27 -9.34 6.86
C HIS A 40 0.77 -8.43 5.73
N ALA A 41 0.24 -9.00 4.64
CA ALA A 41 -0.32 -8.22 3.53
C ALA A 41 -1.59 -7.46 3.92
N LEU A 42 -2.44 -8.04 4.78
CA LEU A 42 -3.59 -7.35 5.36
C LEU A 42 -3.15 -6.18 6.24
N THR A 43 -2.15 -6.38 7.11
CA THR A 43 -1.59 -5.28 7.90
C THR A 43 -1.05 -4.15 7.01
N ILE A 44 -0.29 -4.49 5.95
CA ILE A 44 0.22 -3.50 4.99
C ILE A 44 -0.94 -2.76 4.31
N LEU A 45 -1.97 -3.48 3.87
CA LEU A 45 -3.14 -2.91 3.21
C LEU A 45 -3.87 -1.93 4.13
N ASP A 46 -4.05 -2.28 5.40
CA ASP A 46 -4.72 -1.43 6.38
C ASP A 46 -3.91 -0.17 6.67
N CYS A 47 -2.58 -0.27 6.83
CA CYS A 47 -1.70 0.89 6.96
C CYS A 47 -1.79 1.84 5.75
N LEU A 48 -1.81 1.30 4.52
CA LEU A 48 -1.93 2.12 3.31
C LEU A 48 -3.30 2.81 3.22
N ARG A 49 -4.37 2.14 3.64
CA ARG A 49 -5.72 2.73 3.71
C ARG A 49 -5.83 3.81 4.77
N GLU A 50 -5.26 3.60 5.94
CA GLU A 50 -5.18 4.63 6.99
C GLU A 50 -4.43 5.86 6.50
N LEU A 51 -3.30 5.67 5.80
CA LEU A 51 -2.55 6.78 5.20
C LEU A 51 -3.39 7.56 4.19
N GLN A 52 -4.16 6.86 3.35
CA GLN A 52 -5.08 7.49 2.39
C GLN A 52 -6.17 8.32 3.11
N ASN A 53 -6.69 7.81 4.22
CA ASN A 53 -7.68 8.53 5.03
C ASN A 53 -7.06 9.77 5.71
N PHE A 54 -5.84 9.65 6.25
CA PHE A 54 -5.13 10.79 6.85
C PHE A 54 -4.87 11.91 5.83
N ARG A 55 -4.48 11.57 4.60
CA ARG A 55 -4.30 12.57 3.53
C ARG A 55 -5.59 13.33 3.23
N ARG A 56 -6.70 12.62 3.07
CA ARG A 56 -8.02 13.23 2.83
C ARG A 56 -8.46 14.15 3.97
N LEU A 57 -8.09 13.86 5.21
CA LEU A 57 -8.39 14.71 6.37
C LEU A 57 -7.49 15.96 6.42
N LEU A 58 -6.25 15.87 5.93
CA LEU A 58 -5.32 17.01 5.88
C LEU A 58 -5.59 17.98 4.71
N GLU A 59 -6.28 17.51 3.67
CA GLU A 59 -6.70 18.33 2.52
C GLU A 59 -8.03 19.09 2.76
N GLN A 60 -8.65 18.94 3.93
CA GLN A 60 -9.82 19.72 4.39
C GLN A 60 -9.40 20.97 5.16
#